data_AF-A0A7S2N6S5-F1
#
_entry.id   AF-A0A7S2N6S5-F1
#
_cell.length_a   1.000
_cell.length_b   1.000
_cell.length_c   1.000
_cell.angle_alpha   90.00
_cell.angle_beta   90.00
_cell.angle_gamma   90.00
#
_symmetry.space_group_name_H-M   'P 1'
#
loop_
_entity.id
_entity.type
_entity.pdbx_description
1 polymer ?
#
loop_
_entity_poly.entity_id
_entity_poly.type
_entity_poly.pdbx_seq_one_letter_code
_entity_poly.pdbx_strand_id
1 'polypeptide(L)'
;RIEEELGSSCSYAGTSFRTIGCPKKGMFRKPVVGGNWKSTGTLAKVTELLTTFKGCNPDPKLGDTVIFPPVIHIGAACKAAEGGSVDIGVQNISKTNEGAFTGEISVGMVDDLKLK
;
A
#
# COMPACT_ATOMS: atom_id res chain seq x y z
N ARG A 1 2.86 -20.67 -44.43
CA ARG A 1 1.88 -21.52 -43.70
C ARG A 1 1.86 -21.22 -42.18
N ILE A 2 1.96 -19.95 -41.75
CA ILE A 2 1.66 -19.54 -40.34
C ILE A 2 1.15 -18.08 -40.31
N GLU A 3 0.52 -17.60 -41.39
CA GLU A 3 -0.13 -16.26 -41.38
C GLU A 3 -1.66 -16.36 -41.57
N GLU A 4 -2.20 -17.58 -41.54
CA GLU A 4 -3.62 -17.81 -41.84
C GLU A 4 -4.48 -18.07 -40.59
N GLU A 5 -3.88 -18.19 -39.40
CA GLU A 5 -4.62 -18.63 -38.20
C GLU A 5 -4.78 -17.60 -37.07
N LEU A 6 -4.18 -16.40 -37.13
CA LEU A 6 -4.31 -15.44 -36.04
C LEU A 6 -4.61 -14.04 -36.56
N GLY A 7 -5.90 -13.77 -36.72
CA GLY A 7 -6.42 -12.44 -37.05
C GLY A 7 -6.11 -11.38 -35.98
N SER A 8 -5.84 -10.17 -36.48
CA SER A 8 -5.98 -8.79 -35.97
C SER A 8 -5.81 -8.40 -34.48
N SER A 9 -5.60 -9.28 -33.50
CA SER A 9 -5.63 -8.86 -32.08
C SER A 9 -4.27 -8.60 -31.42
N CYS A 10 -3.20 -8.37 -32.18
CA CYS A 10 -1.91 -8.04 -31.59
C CYS A 10 -1.12 -7.04 -32.43
N SER A 11 -1.41 -5.74 -32.27
CA SER A 11 -0.47 -4.69 -32.67
C SER A 11 0.54 -4.48 -31.53
N TYR A 12 1.75 -4.93 -31.81
CA TYR A 12 2.98 -4.81 -31.03
C TYR A 12 3.37 -3.32 -30.88
N ALA A 13 3.59 -2.84 -29.66
CA ALA A 13 4.38 -1.64 -29.41
C ALA A 13 5.33 -1.89 -28.23
N GLY A 14 6.63 -1.96 -28.54
CA GLY A 14 7.72 -1.80 -27.57
C GLY A 14 8.25 -3.08 -26.90
N THR A 15 9.12 -3.78 -27.62
CA THR A 15 10.04 -4.84 -27.17
C THR A 15 10.77 -4.53 -25.85
N SER A 16 10.37 -5.19 -24.75
CA SER A 16 11.28 -5.86 -23.77
C SER A 16 10.62 -6.27 -22.46
N PHE A 17 9.38 -5.84 -22.16
CA PHE A 17 8.63 -6.36 -21.01
C PHE A 17 7.61 -7.42 -21.46
N ARG A 18 8.09 -8.60 -21.90
CA ARG A 18 7.21 -9.77 -21.99
C ARG A 18 6.85 -10.20 -20.57
N THR A 19 5.69 -9.76 -20.12
CA THR A 19 4.62 -10.61 -19.61
C THR A 19 4.99 -12.09 -19.44
N ILE A 20 5.70 -12.40 -18.37
CA ILE A 20 5.71 -13.77 -17.84
C ILE A 20 4.37 -13.95 -17.11
N GLY A 21 3.46 -14.69 -17.75
CA GLY A 21 2.21 -15.15 -17.15
C GLY A 21 1.11 -14.09 -17.09
N CYS A 22 0.39 -13.90 -18.19
CA CYS A 22 -0.92 -13.26 -18.16
C CYS A 22 -2.00 -14.33 -17.87
N PRO A 23 -2.42 -14.56 -16.62
CA PRO A 23 -3.57 -15.41 -16.32
C PRO A 23 -4.87 -14.79 -16.88
N LYS A 24 -5.91 -15.62 -16.98
CA LYS A 24 -7.23 -15.22 -17.49
C LYS A 24 -7.81 -14.05 -16.69
N LYS A 25 -8.53 -13.16 -17.39
CA LYS A 25 -9.31 -12.05 -16.81
C LYS A 25 -10.15 -12.59 -15.63
N GLY A 26 -9.81 -12.19 -14.40
CA GLY A 26 -10.44 -12.68 -13.17
C GLY A 26 -9.54 -13.48 -12.21
N MET A 27 -8.27 -13.74 -12.56
CA MET A 27 -7.35 -14.54 -11.71
C MET A 27 -6.06 -13.78 -11.35
N PHE A 28 -6.12 -12.46 -11.32
CA PHE A 28 -5.01 -11.62 -10.86
C PHE A 28 -5.27 -11.18 -9.42
N ARG A 29 -4.25 -11.33 -8.56
CA ARG A 29 -4.25 -10.68 -7.25
C ARG A 29 -4.41 -9.17 -7.47
N LYS A 30 -5.23 -8.55 -6.65
CA LYS A 30 -5.33 -7.08 -6.64
C LYS A 30 -3.94 -6.51 -6.33
N PRO A 31 -3.42 -5.57 -7.15
CA PRO A 31 -2.12 -4.99 -6.89
C PRO A 31 -2.18 -4.14 -5.63
N VAL A 32 -1.09 -4.14 -4.87
CA VAL A 32 -0.94 -3.37 -3.64
C VAL A 32 0.28 -2.49 -3.77
N VAL A 33 0.13 -1.21 -3.47
CA VAL A 33 1.21 -0.22 -3.43
C VAL A 33 1.46 0.16 -1.98
N GLY A 34 2.63 -0.21 -1.48
CA GLY A 34 3.08 0.09 -0.12
C GLY A 34 4.09 1.23 -0.09
N GLY A 35 3.83 2.28 0.67
CA GLY A 35 4.75 3.39 0.91
C GLY A 35 5.38 3.30 2.30
N ASN A 36 6.58 2.71 2.42
CA ASN A 36 7.34 2.72 3.68
C ASN A 36 8.19 3.99 3.81
N TRP A 37 7.80 4.89 4.70
CA TRP A 37 8.47 6.17 4.92
C TRP A 37 9.70 6.07 5.83
N LYS A 38 9.97 4.89 6.39
CA LYS A 38 11.11 4.62 7.28
C LYS A 38 11.15 5.66 8.41
N SER A 39 12.34 6.08 8.83
CA SER A 39 12.53 7.17 9.80
C SER A 39 12.61 8.53 9.11
N THR A 40 11.57 8.90 8.36
CA THR A 40 11.52 10.20 7.65
C THR A 40 10.23 10.95 7.93
N GLY A 41 10.37 12.24 8.17
CA GLY A 41 9.25 13.17 8.32
C GLY A 41 9.26 13.91 9.65
N THR A 42 8.62 15.07 9.64
CA THR A 42 8.13 15.75 10.84
C THR A 42 6.61 15.60 10.85
N LEU A 43 5.97 15.86 12.00
CA LEU A 43 4.52 15.76 12.13
C LEU A 43 3.79 16.58 11.05
N ALA A 44 4.21 17.83 10.81
CA ALA A 44 3.63 18.70 9.80
C ALA A 44 3.76 18.13 8.37
N LYS A 45 4.94 17.61 8.01
CA LYS A 45 5.17 17.01 6.69
C LYS A 45 4.34 15.76 6.48
N VAL A 46 4.22 14.91 7.50
CA VAL A 46 3.41 13.68 7.44
C VAL A 46 1.94 14.02 7.20
N THR A 47 1.41 15.01 7.93
CA THR A 47 0.01 15.44 7.75
C THR A 47 -0.25 16.06 6.39
N GLU A 48 0.68 16.87 5.88
CA GLU A 48 0.58 17.50 4.56
C GLU A 48 0.60 16.45 3.43
N LEU A 49 1.54 15.51 3.49
CA LEU A 49 1.64 14.42 2.52
C LEU A 49 0.36 13.57 2.50
N LEU A 50 -0.15 13.17 3.67
CA LEU A 50 -1.37 12.36 3.75
C LEU A 50 -2.60 13.10 3.25
N THR A 51 -2.70 14.40 3.54
CA THR A 51 -3.80 15.24 3.01
C THR A 51 -3.74 15.32 1.49
N THR A 52 -2.53 15.43 0.93
CA THR A 52 -2.29 15.43 -0.52
C THR A 52 -2.67 14.07 -1.15
N PHE A 53 -2.22 12.96 -0.54
CA PHE A 53 -2.57 11.60 -0.99
C PHE A 53 -4.06 11.32 -0.93
N LYS A 54 -4.75 11.80 0.11
CA LYS A 54 -6.20 11.73 0.22
C LYS A 54 -6.89 12.47 -0.93
N GLY A 55 -6.38 13.63 -1.33
CA GLY A 55 -6.86 14.40 -2.48
C GLY A 55 -6.68 13.67 -3.83
N CYS A 56 -5.66 12.84 -3.97
CA CYS A 56 -5.45 12.03 -5.19
C CYS A 56 -6.51 10.94 -5.38
N ASN A 57 -7.23 10.56 -4.32
CA ASN A 57 -8.30 9.57 -4.30
C ASN A 57 -8.02 8.32 -5.19
N PRO A 58 -7.01 7.51 -4.83
CA PRO A 58 -6.66 6.32 -5.61
C PRO A 58 -7.88 5.41 -5.73
N ASP A 59 -8.14 4.88 -6.94
CA ASP A 59 -9.29 4.00 -7.18
C ASP A 59 -9.10 2.67 -6.46
N PRO A 60 -9.91 2.36 -5.44
CA PRO A 60 -9.79 1.12 -4.67
C PRO A 60 -10.14 -0.11 -5.52
N LYS A 61 -10.69 0.02 -6.73
CA LYS A 61 -10.92 -1.12 -7.64
C LYS A 61 -9.66 -1.53 -8.39
N LEU A 62 -8.75 -0.58 -8.63
CA LEU A 62 -7.52 -0.82 -9.39
C LEU A 62 -6.42 -1.42 -8.51
N GLY A 63 -6.32 -1.00 -7.24
CA GLY A 63 -5.32 -1.51 -6.30
C GLY A 63 -5.50 -0.94 -4.90
N ASP A 64 -4.89 -1.60 -3.91
CA ASP A 64 -4.86 -1.10 -2.53
C ASP A 64 -3.61 -0.24 -2.32
N THR A 65 -3.76 0.85 -1.58
CA THR A 65 -2.65 1.75 -1.25
C THR A 65 -2.48 1.78 0.25
N VAL A 66 -1.30 1.41 0.74
CA VAL A 66 -0.99 1.36 2.17
C VAL A 66 0.24 2.21 2.47
N ILE A 67 0.16 3.07 3.46
CA ILE A 67 1.27 3.92 3.90
C ILE A 67 1.74 3.48 5.29
N PHE A 68 3.05 3.37 5.46
CA PHE A 68 3.70 2.98 6.71
C PHE A 68 4.53 4.15 7.25
N PRO A 69 3.93 5.09 8.01
CA PRO A 69 4.66 6.20 8.62
C PRO A 69 5.49 5.75 9.84
N PRO A 70 6.44 6.58 10.32
CA PRO A 70 7.12 6.34 11.58
C PRO A 70 6.12 6.20 12.74
N VAL A 71 6.39 5.30 13.70
CA VAL A 71 5.45 4.98 14.80
C VAL A 71 4.98 6.23 15.56
N ILE A 72 5.88 7.18 15.79
CA ILE A 72 5.61 8.46 16.48
C ILE A 72 4.57 9.33 15.79
N HIS A 73 4.24 9.06 14.52
CA HIS A 73 3.32 9.84 13.71
C HIS A 73 2.07 9.05 13.29
N ILE A 74 1.93 7.78 13.70
CA ILE A 74 0.79 6.93 13.28
C ILE A 74 -0.55 7.53 13.72
N GLY A 75 -0.67 8.04 14.95
CA GLY A 75 -1.93 8.62 15.42
C GLY A 75 -2.37 9.85 14.61
N ALA A 76 -1.42 10.71 14.21
CA ALA A 76 -1.70 11.84 13.32
C ALA A 76 -2.01 11.37 11.90
N ALA A 77 -1.34 10.32 11.44
CA ALA A 77 -1.54 9.74 10.13
C ALA A 77 -2.93 9.12 9.97
N CYS A 78 -3.41 8.39 10.98
CA CYS A 78 -4.75 7.81 10.99
C CYS A 78 -5.81 8.90 10.82
N LYS A 79 -5.72 9.97 11.63
CA LYS A 79 -6.63 11.12 11.55
C LYS A 79 -6.61 11.80 10.18
N ALA A 80 -5.43 11.96 9.58
CA ALA A 80 -5.32 12.57 8.25
C ALA A 80 -5.92 11.67 7.15
N ALA A 81 -5.79 10.34 7.29
CA ALA A 81 -6.28 9.35 6.34
C ALA A 81 -7.78 9.02 6.49
N GLU A 82 -8.43 9.39 7.59
CA GLU A 82 -9.85 9.13 7.87
C GLU A 82 -10.76 9.51 6.69
N GLY A 83 -11.60 8.59 6.23
CA GLY A 83 -12.51 8.80 5.10
C GLY A 83 -11.85 8.86 3.72
N GLY A 84 -10.56 8.54 3.62
CA GLY A 84 -9.84 8.38 2.36
C GLY A 84 -9.78 6.93 1.87
N SER A 85 -9.19 6.75 0.68
CA SER A 85 -8.97 5.45 0.03
C SER A 85 -7.59 4.85 0.33
N VAL A 86 -6.85 5.43 1.29
CA VAL A 86 -5.50 5.03 1.66
C VAL A 86 -5.52 4.41 3.05
N ASP A 87 -5.00 3.21 3.18
CA ASP A 87 -4.88 2.52 4.46
C ASP A 87 -3.54 2.84 5.15
N ILE A 88 -3.53 2.84 6.49
CA ILE A 88 -2.34 3.10 7.30
C ILE A 88 -1.88 1.80 7.96
N GLY A 89 -0.58 1.53 7.90
CA GLY A 89 0.05 0.38 8.55
C GLY A 89 1.22 0.77 9.46
N VAL A 90 1.70 -0.20 10.23
CA VAL A 90 2.86 -0.04 11.13
C VAL A 90 4.12 -0.65 10.52
N GLN A 91 5.27 -0.02 10.71
CA GLN A 91 6.54 -0.49 10.13
C GLN A 91 7.11 -1.73 10.83
N ASN A 92 6.86 -1.88 12.14
CA ASN A 92 7.40 -2.98 12.95
C ASN A 92 6.45 -3.34 14.09
N ILE A 93 6.41 -4.63 14.44
CA ILE A 93 5.61 -5.18 15.55
C ILE A 93 6.44 -6.26 16.24
N SER A 94 6.42 -6.29 17.57
CA SER A 94 7.09 -7.32 18.36
C SER A 94 6.40 -8.68 18.20
N LYS A 95 7.19 -9.74 18.24
CA LYS A 95 6.69 -11.12 18.29
C LYS A 95 6.09 -11.49 19.66
N THR A 96 6.47 -10.76 20.71
CA THR A 96 6.02 -11.02 22.07
C THR A 96 4.70 -10.29 22.33
N ASN A 97 3.90 -10.87 23.22
CA ASN A 97 2.75 -10.17 23.79
C ASN A 97 3.22 -8.99 24.67
N GLU A 98 2.27 -8.31 25.29
CA GLU A 98 2.53 -7.25 26.27
C GLU A 98 3.48 -7.71 27.38
N GLY A 99 4.48 -6.89 27.71
CA GLY A 99 5.50 -7.24 28.68
C GLY A 99 6.58 -6.17 28.81
N ALA A 100 7.62 -6.45 29.59
CA ALA A 100 8.71 -5.53 29.89
C ALA A 100 9.77 -5.46 28.76
N PHE A 101 9.31 -5.08 27.56
CA PHE A 101 10.15 -4.93 26.37
C PHE A 101 10.26 -3.45 25.99
N THR A 102 11.21 -2.75 26.63
CA THR A 102 11.37 -1.30 26.45
C THR A 102 11.67 -0.95 24.99
N GLY A 103 10.82 -0.11 24.39
CA GLY A 103 10.96 0.38 23.02
C GLY A 103 10.28 -0.48 21.95
N GLU A 104 9.79 -1.67 22.31
CA GLU A 104 9.06 -2.54 21.41
C GLU A 104 7.56 -2.17 21.37
N ILE A 105 6.90 -2.51 20.25
CA ILE A 105 5.47 -2.27 20.03
C ILE A 105 4.76 -3.63 20.06
N SER A 106 3.81 -3.84 20.97
CA SER A 106 3.03 -5.07 21.02
C SER A 106 1.90 -5.09 19.98
N VAL A 107 1.43 -6.29 19.64
CA VAL A 107 0.26 -6.45 18.75
C VAL A 107 -0.97 -5.73 19.33
N GLY A 108 -1.22 -5.84 20.64
CA GLY A 108 -2.34 -5.18 21.30
C GLY A 108 -2.31 -3.65 21.18
N MET A 109 -1.13 -3.02 21.22
CA MET A 109 -0.99 -1.57 20.99
C MET A 109 -1.36 -1.17 19.56
N VAL A 110 -1.08 -2.03 18.57
CA VAL A 110 -1.43 -1.77 17.17
C VAL A 110 -2.92 -2.02 16.93
N ASP A 111 -3.48 -3.07 17.52
CA ASP A 111 -4.90 -3.40 17.40
C ASP A 111 -5.80 -2.29 17.98
N ASP A 112 -5.35 -1.59 19.03
CA ASP A 112 -6.07 -0.44 19.62
C ASP A 112 -6.24 0.73 18.65
N LEU A 113 -5.31 0.88 17.69
CA LEU A 113 -5.39 1.90 16.64
C LEU A 113 -6.44 1.56 15.57
N LYS A 114 -7.01 0.34 15.59
CA LYS A 114 -8.05 -0.14 14.66
C LYS A 114 -7.65 0.03 13.19
N LEU A 115 -6.37 -0.26 12.90
CA LEU A 115 -5.86 -0.32 11.53
C LEU A 115 -6.52 -1.51 10.79
N LYS A 116 -6.56 -1.42 9.46
CA LYS A 116 -7.16 -2.44 8.58
C LYS A 116 -6.21 -3.59 8.30
#